data_AF-A0A9Q0GLE8-F1
#
_entry.id   AF-A0A9Q0GLE8-F1
#
_cell.length_a   1.000
_cell.length_b   1.000
_cell.length_c   1.000
_cell.angle_alpha   90.00
_cell.angle_beta   90.00
_cell.angle_gamma   90.00
#
_symmetry.space_group_name_H-M   'P 1'
#
loop_
_entity.id
_entity.type
_entity.pdbx_description
1 polymer ?
#
loop_
_entity_poly.entity_id
_entity_poly.type
_entity_poly.pdbx_seq_one_letter_code
_entity_poly.pdbx_strand_id
1 'polypeptide(L)'
;MAEGFLTVSEEHFLAGRLKEAYDTAKFALSLDPNNSLIDRYTAVYRVHLASTRKHPVTGEPDWYNVLGVHSDEPDDRVCHGFRKMARFIDPYNLCAAGAEPAYHLISQAVEVLADPRSRAAFDRRWGFKKHRQPTLSAAAAASKSLLGGGAAIRAF
;
A
#
# COMPACT_ATOMS: atom_id res chain seq x y z
N MET A 1 -24.53 11.66 19.29
CA MET A 1 -24.11 12.84 18.48
C MET A 1 -23.17 12.44 17.35
N ALA A 2 -22.14 11.63 17.58
CA ALA A 2 -21.24 11.16 16.51
C ALA A 2 -21.91 10.18 15.51
N GLU A 3 -22.83 9.32 15.98
CA GLU A 3 -23.55 8.36 15.13
C GLU A 3 -24.40 9.01 14.02
N GLY A 4 -24.97 10.20 14.28
CA GLY A 4 -25.73 10.93 13.24
C GLY A 4 -24.85 11.33 12.05
N PHE A 5 -23.60 11.74 12.30
CA PHE A 5 -22.64 12.03 11.25
C PHE A 5 -22.21 10.77 10.48
N LEU A 6 -22.19 9.61 11.14
CA LEU A 6 -21.92 8.34 10.47
C LEU A 6 -23.01 8.01 9.46
N THR A 7 -24.28 8.13 9.84
CA THR A 7 -25.42 7.93 8.93
C THR A 7 -25.35 8.87 7.73
N VAL A 8 -25.08 10.17 7.97
CA VAL A 8 -24.92 11.15 6.88
C VAL A 8 -23.73 10.78 5.97
N SER A 9 -22.61 10.32 6.53
CA SER A 9 -21.47 9.89 5.73
C SER A 9 -21.79 8.68 4.83
N GLU A 10 -22.63 7.77 5.30
CA GLU A 10 -23.11 6.62 4.52
C GLU A 10 -24.05 7.06 3.39
N GLU A 11 -24.93 8.03 3.63
CA GLU A 11 -25.75 8.63 2.58
C GLU A 11 -24.90 9.31 1.50
N HIS A 12 -23.85 10.06 1.89
CA HIS A 12 -22.90 10.63 0.94
C HIS A 12 -22.19 9.55 0.13
N PHE A 13 -21.81 8.44 0.76
CA PHE A 13 -21.16 7.32 0.10
C PHE A 13 -22.09 6.67 -0.95
N LEU A 14 -23.33 6.37 -0.57
CA LEU A 14 -24.35 5.81 -1.47
C LEU A 14 -24.70 6.76 -2.62
N ALA A 15 -24.62 8.07 -2.39
CA ALA A 15 -24.76 9.10 -3.42
C ALA A 15 -23.52 9.24 -4.34
N GLY A 16 -22.47 8.44 -4.14
CA GLY A 16 -21.22 8.51 -4.91
C GLY A 16 -20.32 9.69 -4.54
N ARG A 17 -20.65 10.46 -3.49
CA ARG A 17 -19.91 11.63 -3.03
C ARG A 17 -18.82 11.21 -2.05
N LEU A 18 -17.86 10.43 -2.55
CA LEU A 18 -16.82 9.75 -1.75
C LEU A 18 -16.00 10.71 -0.87
N LYS A 19 -15.68 11.90 -1.38
CA LYS A 19 -14.92 12.90 -0.62
C LYS A 19 -15.72 13.43 0.56
N GLU A 20 -17.00 13.74 0.36
CA GLU A 20 -17.88 14.24 1.41
C GLU A 20 -18.14 13.16 2.47
N ALA A 21 -18.32 11.92 2.04
CA ALA A 21 -18.43 10.76 2.93
C ALA A 21 -17.20 10.64 3.85
N TYR A 22 -16.01 10.70 3.26
CA TYR A 22 -14.75 10.63 4.02
C TYR A 22 -14.57 11.81 4.98
N ASP A 23 -14.80 13.04 4.52
CA ASP A 23 -14.63 14.25 5.34
C ASP A 23 -15.62 14.25 6.52
N THR A 24 -16.85 13.80 6.31
CA THR A 24 -17.89 13.70 7.35
C THR A 24 -17.56 12.59 8.36
N ALA A 25 -17.14 11.41 7.89
CA ALA A 25 -16.72 10.31 8.77
C ALA A 25 -15.50 10.71 9.62
N LYS A 26 -14.54 11.42 9.02
CA LYS A 26 -13.37 11.95 9.73
C LYS A 26 -13.76 12.99 10.79
N PHE A 27 -14.72 13.85 10.48
CA PHE A 27 -15.27 14.78 11.46
C PHE A 27 -15.96 14.03 12.61
N ALA A 28 -16.76 13.00 12.31
CA ALA A 28 -17.37 12.14 13.32
C ALA A 28 -16.31 11.49 14.23
N LEU A 29 -15.19 11.03 13.66
CA LEU A 29 -14.08 10.46 14.40
C LEU A 29 -13.40 11.49 15.31
N SER A 30 -13.32 12.75 14.90
CA SER A 30 -12.77 13.81 15.77
C SER A 30 -13.67 14.13 16.96
N LEU A 31 -14.98 13.88 16.85
CA LEU A 31 -15.93 14.05 17.95
C LEU A 31 -15.87 12.88 18.94
N ASP A 32 -15.58 11.67 18.46
CA ASP A 32 -15.42 10.47 19.28
C ASP A 32 -14.26 9.58 18.79
N PRO A 33 -13.01 9.90 19.19
CA PRO A 33 -11.82 9.20 18.70
C PRO A 33 -11.71 7.73 19.14
N ASN A 34 -12.44 7.33 20.19
CA ASN A 34 -12.42 5.97 20.72
C ASN A 34 -13.42 5.04 20.01
N ASN A 35 -14.21 5.58 19.09
CA ASN A 35 -15.22 4.83 18.37
C ASN A 35 -14.60 4.03 17.22
N SER A 36 -14.35 2.74 17.48
CA SER A 36 -13.79 1.83 16.49
C SER A 36 -14.67 1.64 15.25
N LEU A 37 -16.00 1.80 15.36
CA LEU A 37 -16.90 1.71 14.22
C LEU A 37 -16.66 2.86 13.24
N ILE A 38 -16.60 4.10 13.74
CA ILE A 38 -16.38 5.29 12.90
C ILE A 38 -15.00 5.23 12.24
N ASP A 39 -13.97 4.76 12.96
CA ASP A 39 -12.63 4.57 12.40
C ASP A 39 -12.64 3.52 11.25
N ARG A 40 -13.37 2.41 11.42
CA ARG A 40 -13.56 1.38 10.38
C ARG A 40 -14.26 1.92 9.13
N TYR A 41 -15.34 2.68 9.30
CA TYR A 41 -16.03 3.33 8.18
C TYR A 41 -15.12 4.34 7.47
N THR A 42 -14.37 5.13 8.25
CA THR A 42 -13.40 6.09 7.70
C THR A 42 -12.34 5.40 6.85
N ALA A 43 -11.85 4.22 7.26
CA ALA A 43 -10.92 3.43 6.46
C ALA A 43 -11.54 2.90 5.15
N VAL A 44 -12.79 2.43 5.18
CA VAL A 44 -13.52 2.02 3.96
C VAL A 44 -13.61 3.18 2.98
N TYR A 45 -14.06 4.34 3.43
CA TYR A 45 -14.21 5.52 2.55
C TYR A 45 -12.85 6.02 2.03
N ARG A 46 -11.80 5.94 2.85
CA ARG A 46 -10.43 6.25 2.44
C ARG A 46 -9.96 5.35 1.29
N VAL A 47 -10.23 4.04 1.38
CA VAL A 47 -9.87 3.07 0.34
C VAL A 47 -10.59 3.39 -0.97
N HIS A 48 -11.89 3.66 -0.90
CA HIS A 48 -12.66 4.05 -2.08
C HIS A 48 -12.14 5.34 -2.69
N LEU A 49 -11.90 6.37 -1.88
CA LEU A 49 -11.32 7.64 -2.34
C LEU A 49 -9.94 7.43 -2.97
N ALA A 50 -9.08 6.61 -2.37
CA ALA A 50 -7.77 6.28 -2.93
C ALA A 50 -7.88 5.57 -4.28
N SER A 51 -8.85 4.66 -4.43
CA SER A 51 -9.08 3.93 -5.68
C SER A 51 -9.58 4.81 -6.84
N THR A 52 -10.15 5.98 -6.55
CA THR A 52 -10.52 6.95 -7.60
C THR A 52 -9.31 7.55 -8.31
N ARG A 53 -8.15 7.59 -7.64
CA ARG A 53 -6.90 8.07 -8.24
C ARG A 53 -6.31 6.97 -9.09
N LYS A 54 -6.54 7.07 -10.39
CA LYS A 54 -6.08 6.11 -11.39
C LYS A 54 -4.89 6.63 -12.17
N HIS A 55 -4.03 5.72 -12.56
CA HIS A 55 -2.93 6.01 -13.46
C HIS A 55 -3.46 6.47 -14.83
N PRO A 56 -2.95 7.56 -15.42
CA PRO A 56 -3.49 8.13 -16.66
C PRO A 56 -3.39 7.18 -17.87
N VAL A 57 -2.47 6.22 -17.84
CA VAL A 57 -2.25 5.30 -18.98
C VAL A 57 -2.82 3.91 -18.72
N THR A 58 -2.63 3.36 -17.51
CA THR A 58 -3.01 1.97 -17.22
C THR A 58 -4.38 1.87 -16.56
N GLY A 59 -4.94 2.98 -16.06
CA GLY A 59 -6.21 2.99 -15.33
C GLY A 59 -6.16 2.29 -13.97
N GLU A 60 -5.00 1.76 -13.57
CA GLU A 60 -4.79 1.10 -12.29
C GLU A 60 -4.81 2.14 -11.15
N PRO A 61 -5.46 1.83 -10.01
CA PRO A 61 -5.44 2.71 -8.84
C PRO A 61 -4.05 2.76 -8.18
N ASP A 62 -3.84 3.79 -7.36
CA ASP A 62 -2.65 3.89 -6.53
C ASP A 62 -2.69 2.88 -5.37
N TRP A 63 -2.07 1.71 -5.57
CA TRP A 63 -2.02 0.64 -4.58
C TRP A 63 -1.34 1.03 -3.27
N TYR A 64 -0.36 1.93 -3.30
CA TYR A 64 0.30 2.43 -2.08
C TYR A 64 -0.67 3.27 -1.26
N ASN A 65 -1.39 4.18 -1.91
CA ASN A 65 -2.36 5.04 -1.24
C ASN A 65 -3.58 4.24 -0.71
N VAL A 66 -4.03 3.22 -1.47
CA VAL A 66 -5.08 2.27 -1.04
C VAL A 66 -4.68 1.56 0.26
N LEU A 67 -3.45 1.03 0.33
CA LEU A 67 -2.95 0.40 1.55
C LEU A 67 -2.62 1.42 2.66
N GLY A 68 -2.41 2.70 2.31
CA GLY A 68 -1.96 3.73 3.24
C GLY A 68 -0.50 3.56 3.66
N VAL A 69 0.33 3.00 2.77
CA VAL A 69 1.78 2.85 2.96
C VAL A 69 2.51 3.75 1.98
N HIS A 70 3.72 4.19 2.32
CA HIS A 70 4.53 4.97 1.40
C HIS A 70 5.18 4.05 0.34
N SER A 71 5.47 4.58 -0.85
CA SER A 71 6.23 3.87 -1.90
C SER A 71 7.61 3.37 -1.43
N ASP A 72 8.09 3.96 -0.35
CA ASP A 72 9.45 3.89 0.17
C ASP A 72 9.63 2.81 1.25
N GLU A 73 8.51 2.27 1.73
CA GLU A 73 8.50 1.28 2.81
C GLU A 73 8.98 -0.10 2.33
N PRO A 74 9.69 -0.87 3.17
CA PRO A 74 10.13 -2.23 2.85
C PRO A 74 8.94 -3.20 2.73
N ASP A 75 9.16 -4.31 2.02
CA ASP A 75 8.12 -5.32 1.74
C ASP A 75 7.41 -5.83 3.01
N ASP A 76 8.14 -5.97 4.12
CA ASP A 76 7.59 -6.38 5.41
C ASP A 76 6.48 -5.43 5.92
N ARG A 77 6.63 -4.13 5.68
CA ARG A 77 5.68 -3.10 6.10
C ARG A 77 4.43 -3.09 5.23
N VAL A 78 4.58 -3.42 3.94
CA VAL A 78 3.46 -3.60 3.01
C VAL A 78 2.59 -4.78 3.44
N CYS A 79 3.21 -5.94 3.68
CA CYS A 79 2.53 -7.15 4.17
C CYS A 79 1.88 -6.93 5.55
N HIS A 80 2.54 -6.18 6.45
CA HIS A 80 1.97 -5.82 7.74
C HIS A 80 0.76 -4.88 7.62
N GLY A 81 0.86 -3.85 6.78
CA GLY A 81 -0.22 -2.90 6.51
C GLY A 81 -1.48 -3.59 6.00
N PHE A 82 -1.31 -4.55 5.09
CA PHE A 82 -2.41 -5.41 4.63
C PHE A 82 -3.05 -6.20 5.74
N ARG A 83 -2.28 -6.95 6.53
CA ARG A 83 -2.82 -7.81 7.58
C ARG A 83 -3.61 -6.98 8.60
N LYS A 84 -3.16 -5.76 8.87
CA LYS A 84 -3.87 -4.80 9.70
C LYS A 84 -5.19 -4.38 9.04
N MET A 85 -5.15 -3.95 7.77
CA MET A 85 -6.33 -3.46 7.07
C MET A 85 -7.39 -4.55 6.80
N ALA A 86 -6.97 -5.76 6.43
CA ALA A 86 -7.86 -6.88 6.16
C ALA A 86 -8.67 -7.30 7.40
N ARG A 87 -8.06 -7.25 8.59
CA ARG A 87 -8.78 -7.48 9.86
C ARG A 87 -9.68 -6.30 10.22
N PHE A 88 -9.26 -5.10 9.85
CA PHE A 88 -9.98 -3.87 10.16
C PHE A 88 -11.26 -3.74 9.32
N ILE A 89 -11.18 -4.05 8.03
CA ILE A 89 -12.29 -4.08 7.06
C ILE A 89 -12.71 -5.53 6.83
N ASP A 90 -12.95 -6.27 7.91
CA ASP A 90 -13.56 -7.60 7.78
C ASP A 90 -15.01 -7.45 7.26
N PRO A 91 -15.33 -7.92 6.04
CA PRO A 91 -16.63 -7.70 5.40
C PRO A 91 -17.78 -8.38 6.13
N TYR A 92 -17.52 -9.41 6.94
CA TYR A 92 -18.56 -10.09 7.72
C TYR A 92 -18.93 -9.35 9.00
N ASN A 93 -18.03 -8.49 9.49
CA ASN A 93 -18.18 -7.78 10.76
C ASN A 93 -18.44 -6.29 10.59
N LEU A 94 -18.58 -5.80 9.35
CA LEU A 94 -18.78 -4.38 9.05
C LEU A 94 -19.95 -4.22 8.08
N CYS A 95 -21.01 -3.52 8.53
CA CYS A 95 -22.19 -3.24 7.71
C CYS A 95 -22.06 -1.95 6.88
N ALA A 96 -20.83 -1.46 6.67
CA ALA A 96 -20.62 -0.24 5.89
C ALA A 96 -20.91 -0.50 4.41
N ALA A 97 -21.67 0.41 3.79
CA ALA A 97 -21.77 0.46 2.34
C ALA A 97 -20.36 0.50 1.71
N GLY A 98 -20.02 -0.54 0.92
CA GLY A 98 -18.74 -0.63 0.24
C GLY A 98 -17.61 -1.34 1.01
N ALA A 99 -17.88 -2.00 2.15
CA ALA A 99 -16.88 -2.78 2.88
C ALA A 99 -16.28 -3.93 2.05
N GLU A 100 -17.13 -4.75 1.41
CA GLU A 100 -16.68 -5.85 0.52
C GLU A 100 -15.87 -5.34 -0.69
N PRO A 101 -16.36 -4.35 -1.46
CA PRO A 101 -15.56 -3.74 -2.53
C PRO A 101 -14.22 -3.17 -2.05
N ALA A 102 -14.17 -2.56 -0.86
CA ALA A 102 -12.92 -2.05 -0.28
C ALA A 102 -11.95 -3.19 0.07
N TYR A 103 -12.45 -4.28 0.65
CA TYR A 103 -11.65 -5.48 0.93
C TYR A 103 -11.06 -6.09 -0.35
N HIS A 104 -11.83 -6.12 -1.44
CA HIS A 104 -11.35 -6.58 -2.73
C HIS A 104 -10.22 -5.69 -3.29
N LEU A 105 -10.37 -4.37 -3.23
CA LEU A 105 -9.32 -3.41 -3.64
C LEU A 105 -8.03 -3.60 -2.84
N ILE A 106 -8.14 -3.84 -1.53
CA ILE A 106 -6.98 -4.11 -0.66
C ILE A 106 -6.30 -5.42 -1.04
N SER A 107 -7.08 -6.46 -1.36
CA SER A 107 -6.54 -7.76 -1.78
C SER A 107 -5.77 -7.65 -3.10
N GLN A 108 -6.33 -6.96 -4.09
CA GLN A 108 -5.67 -6.67 -5.36
C GLN A 108 -4.37 -5.87 -5.18
N ALA A 109 -4.39 -4.86 -4.30
CA ALA A 109 -3.20 -4.05 -4.01
C ALA A 109 -2.03 -4.93 -3.52
N VAL A 110 -2.32 -5.92 -2.66
CA VAL A 110 -1.31 -6.82 -2.13
C VAL A 110 -0.82 -7.82 -3.14
N GLU A 111 -1.69 -8.38 -3.97
CA GLU A 111 -1.25 -9.29 -5.05
C GLU A 111 -0.20 -8.61 -5.95
N VAL A 112 -0.36 -7.31 -6.21
CA VAL A 112 0.59 -6.53 -7.01
C VAL A 112 1.85 -6.16 -6.22
N LEU A 113 1.72 -5.77 -4.95
CA LEU A 113 2.83 -5.24 -4.14
C LEU A 113 3.61 -6.31 -3.35
N ALA A 114 3.07 -7.52 -3.16
CA ALA A 114 3.71 -8.58 -2.38
C ALA A 114 4.88 -9.24 -3.09
N ASP A 115 4.86 -9.36 -4.42
CA ASP A 115 5.99 -9.86 -5.19
C ASP A 115 6.92 -8.69 -5.58
N PRO A 116 8.20 -8.72 -5.18
CA PRO A 116 9.18 -7.69 -5.56
C PRO A 116 9.27 -7.44 -7.07
N ARG A 117 9.03 -8.46 -7.90
CA ARG A 117 9.04 -8.32 -9.37
C ARG A 117 7.83 -7.52 -9.87
N SER A 118 6.64 -7.87 -9.36
CA SER A 118 5.38 -7.18 -9.66
C SER A 118 5.39 -5.75 -9.14
N ARG A 119 5.90 -5.52 -7.93
CA ARG A 119 6.12 -4.20 -7.33
C ARG A 119 7.03 -3.34 -8.19
N ALA A 120 8.19 -3.86 -8.60
CA ALA A 120 9.13 -3.14 -9.46
C ALA A 120 8.54 -2.78 -10.84
N ALA A 121 7.67 -3.64 -11.39
CA ALA A 121 6.96 -3.37 -12.63
C ALA A 121 5.87 -2.29 -12.44
N PHE A 122 5.14 -2.34 -11.33
CA PHE A 122 4.17 -1.32 -10.93
C PHE A 122 4.82 0.04 -10.72
N ASP A 123 5.91 0.12 -9.95
CA ASP A 123 6.65 1.36 -9.69
C ASP A 123 7.13 2.02 -10.99
N ARG A 124 7.62 1.20 -11.93
CA ARG A 124 8.04 1.69 -13.25
C ARG A 124 6.87 2.24 -14.07
N ARG A 125 5.70 1.60 -14.00
CA ARG A 125 4.49 2.06 -14.71
C ARG A 125 3.98 3.38 -14.14
N TRP A 126 3.91 3.50 -12.82
CA TRP A 126 3.45 4.68 -12.11
C TRP A 126 4.47 5.82 -12.04
N GLY A 127 5.74 5.57 -12.36
CA GLY A 127 6.81 6.56 -12.28
C GLY A 127 7.26 6.84 -10.85
N PHE A 128 6.98 5.95 -9.90
CA PHE A 128 7.56 6.03 -8.57
C PHE A 128 9.08 5.91 -8.69
N LYS A 129 9.82 6.93 -8.24
CA LYS A 129 11.28 6.90 -8.25
C LYS A 129 11.72 5.79 -7.32
N LYS A 130 12.36 4.75 -7.88
CA LYS A 130 12.91 3.68 -7.07
C LYS A 130 13.82 4.25 -6.00
N HIS A 131 13.66 3.79 -4.76
CA HIS A 131 14.81 3.69 -3.90
C HIS A 131 15.86 2.86 -4.60
N ARG A 132 17.05 3.43 -4.69
CA ARG A 132 18.28 2.73 -5.04
C ARG A 132 18.32 1.48 -4.16
N GLN A 133 18.01 0.31 -4.71
CA GLN A 133 18.32 -0.92 -3.99
C GLN A 133 19.83 -0.86 -3.71
N PRO A 134 20.29 -1.14 -2.48
CA PRO A 134 21.68 -1.45 -2.28
C PRO A 134 21.89 -2.75 -3.05
N THR A 135 22.34 -2.62 -4.29
CA THR A 135 22.75 -3.75 -5.10
C THR A 135 23.87 -4.42 -4.33
N LEU A 136 23.61 -5.60 -3.75
CA LEU A 136 24.66 -6.53 -3.35
C LEU A 136 25.53 -6.98 -4.57
N SER A 137 25.20 -6.51 -5.78
CA SER A 137 26.00 -6.60 -7.00
C SER A 137 27.13 -5.55 -7.07
N ALA A 138 27.83 -5.32 -5.96
CA ALA A 138 29.11 -4.60 -5.95
C ALA A 138 30.17 -5.30 -5.06
N ALA A 139 29.78 -6.27 -4.22
CA ALA A 139 30.71 -7.01 -3.36
C ALA A 139 31.31 -8.27 -4.03
N ALA A 140 30.80 -8.70 -5.19
CA ALA A 140 31.28 -9.92 -5.87
C ALA A 140 32.37 -9.68 -6.94
N ALA A 141 32.84 -8.43 -7.13
CA ALA A 141 33.82 -8.08 -8.14
C ALA A 141 35.26 -7.86 -7.61
N ALA A 142 35.55 -8.23 -6.37
CA ALA A 142 36.87 -8.06 -5.75
C ALA A 142 37.43 -9.37 -5.19
N SER A 143 37.50 -10.42 -6.01
CA SER A 143 38.34 -11.59 -5.72
C SER A 143 38.72 -12.35 -7.00
N LYS A 144 39.44 -11.69 -7.90
CA LYS A 144 40.25 -12.35 -8.93
C LYS A 144 41.57 -11.60 -9.10
N SER A 145 42.63 -12.14 -8.50
CA SER A 145 44.01 -12.18 -9.02
C SER A 145 45.00 -12.36 -7.86
N LEU A 146 45.40 -13.60 -7.58
CA LEU A 146 46.68 -13.94 -6.91
C LEU A 146 46.96 -15.45 -6.95
N LEU A 147 46.77 -16.07 -8.12
CA LEU A 147 47.24 -17.42 -8.39
C LEU A 147 47.72 -17.52 -9.84
N GLY A 148 49.03 -17.67 -10.02
CA GLY A 148 49.62 -18.30 -11.20
C GLY A 148 50.54 -17.41 -12.03
N GLY A 149 51.84 -17.63 -11.93
CA GLY A 149 52.83 -17.11 -12.88
C GLY A 149 54.26 -17.32 -12.42
N GLY A 150 54.71 -18.58 -12.32
CA GLY A 150 56.09 -18.93 -12.03
C GLY A 150 57.02 -18.79 -13.24
N ALA A 151 58.29 -18.51 -12.96
CA ALA A 151 59.51 -18.76 -13.76
C ALA A 151 60.60 -17.85 -13.15
N ALA A 152 61.88 -18.18 -12.98
CA ALA A 152 62.70 -19.35 -13.22
C ALA A 152 64.15 -18.95 -12.82
N ILE A 153 64.97 -19.89 -12.30
CA ILE A 153 66.44 -20.00 -12.53
C ILE A 153 67.32 -18.94 -11.78
N ARG A 154 68.47 -19.19 -11.12
CA ARG A 154 69.58 -20.18 -11.25
C ARG A 154 70.48 -20.18 -9.99
N ALA A 155 71.25 -21.27 -9.83
CA ALA A 155 72.61 -21.46 -9.27
C ALA A 155 73.31 -20.26 -8.56
N PHE A 156 74.09 -20.45 -7.50
CA PHE A 156 75.12 -21.47 -7.22
C PHE A 156 75.33 -21.55 -5.70
#